data_AF-A0A928YCX4-F1
#
_entry.id   AF-A0A928YCX4-F1
#
_cell.length_a   1.000
_cell.length_b   1.000
_cell.length_c   1.000
_cell.angle_alpha   90.00
_cell.angle_beta   90.00
_cell.angle_gamma   90.00
#
_symmetry.space_group_name_H-M   'P 1'
#
loop_
_entity.id
_entity.type
_entity.pdbx_description
1 polymer ?
#
loop_
_entity_poly.entity_id
_entity_poly.type
_entity_poly.pdbx_seq_one_letter_code
_entity_poly.pdbx_strand_id
1 'polypeptide(L)' 'MKAVHPDKAYNLEMPIEMFAGEGDVVFAISSSGRSENILCRVRVGISKKCRVITLSEI' A
#
# COMPACT_ATOMS: atom_id res chain seq x y z
N MET A 1 19.17 -13.96 9.77
CA MET A 1 17.80 -14.31 10.20
C MET A 1 17.32 -13.26 11.19
N LYS A 2 16.35 -12.40 10.84
CA LYS A 2 15.73 -11.48 11.80
C LYS A 2 14.48 -12.14 12.35
N ALA A 3 14.39 -12.18 13.67
CA ALA A 3 13.28 -12.77 14.41
C ALA A 3 11.95 -12.12 14.02
N VAL A 4 10.99 -12.96 13.68
CA VAL A 4 9.59 -12.57 13.47
C VAL A 4 8.91 -12.62 14.83
N HIS A 5 8.41 -11.46 15.29
CA HIS A 5 7.60 -11.39 16.50
C HIS A 5 6.26 -12.12 16.30
N PRO A 6 5.81 -12.93 17.28
CA PRO A 6 4.72 -13.89 17.12
C PRO A 6 3.30 -13.29 16.98
N ASP A 7 3.13 -11.97 17.10
CA ASP A 7 1.80 -11.31 17.04
C ASP A 7 1.51 -10.56 15.71
N LYS A 8 2.32 -10.77 14.65
CA LYS A 8 2.16 -10.03 13.39
C LYS A 8 1.28 -10.78 12.37
N ALA A 9 -0.01 -10.45 12.38
CA ALA A 9 -1.01 -10.83 11.38
C ALA A 9 -0.78 -10.27 9.94
N TYR A 10 0.46 -10.01 9.50
CA TYR A 10 0.73 -9.19 8.31
C TYR A 10 1.91 -9.70 7.49
N ASN A 11 1.75 -10.86 6.84
CA ASN A 11 2.53 -11.19 5.63
C ASN A 11 1.87 -10.57 4.39
N LEU A 12 1.44 -9.31 4.49
CA LEU A 12 1.23 -8.50 3.30
C LEU A 12 2.63 -8.11 2.86
N GLU A 13 3.15 -8.84 1.88
CA GLU A 13 4.29 -8.43 1.10
C GLU A 13 4.16 -6.93 0.80
N MET A 14 5.28 -6.22 0.72
CA MET A 14 5.31 -4.78 0.51
C MET A 14 5.64 -4.47 -0.96
N PRO A 15 4.80 -4.87 -1.93
CA PRO A 15 5.17 -4.86 -3.35
C PRO A 15 5.39 -3.44 -3.86
N ILE A 16 4.64 -2.45 -3.34
CA ILE A 16 4.81 -1.05 -3.75
C ILE A 16 6.19 -0.56 -3.28
N GLU A 17 6.60 -0.89 -2.06
CA GLU A 17 7.92 -0.58 -1.51
C GLU A 17 9.03 -1.22 -2.34
N MET A 18 8.87 -2.49 -2.69
CA MET A 18 9.90 -3.29 -3.36
C MET A 18 10.01 -3.01 -4.86
N PHE A 19 8.91 -2.75 -5.55
CA PHE A 19 8.87 -2.78 -7.02
C PHE A 19 8.43 -1.47 -7.67
N ALA A 20 7.60 -0.65 -7.03
CA ALA A 20 7.07 0.53 -7.68
C ALA A 20 8.11 1.67 -7.77
N GLY A 21 8.05 2.43 -8.86
CA GLY A 21 8.88 3.58 -9.14
C GLY A 21 8.12 4.79 -9.72
N GLU A 22 8.87 5.83 -10.05
CA GLU A 22 8.33 7.05 -10.64
C GLU A 22 7.63 6.76 -11.97
N GLY A 23 6.40 7.24 -12.12
CA GLY A 23 5.60 7.05 -13.33
C GLY A 23 4.70 5.80 -13.34
N ASP A 24 4.92 4.84 -12.43
CA ASP A 24 4.03 3.68 -12.27
C ASP A 24 2.64 4.07 -11.77
N VAL A 25 1.67 3.18 -11.93
CA VAL A 25 0.28 3.40 -11.46
C VAL A 25 -0.04 2.45 -10.30
N VAL A 26 -0.51 3.01 -9.18
CA VAL A 26 -1.01 2.28 -8.02
C VAL A 26 -2.52 2.43 -7.93
N PHE A 27 -3.24 1.32 -8.04
CA PHE A 27 -4.67 1.27 -7.78
C PHE A 27 -4.93 0.90 -6.32
N ALA A 28 -5.63 1.77 -5.61
CA ALA A 28 -6.04 1.56 -4.23
C ALA A 28 -7.56 1.36 -4.18
N ILE A 29 -7.99 0.14 -3.84
CA ILE A 29 -9.41 -0.23 -3.78
C ILE A 29 -9.81 -0.43 -2.33
N SER A 30 -10.78 0.35 -1.86
CA SER A 30 -11.31 0.23 -0.50
C SER A 30 -12.72 0.79 -0.44
N SER A 31 -13.72 -0.07 -0.22
CA SER A 31 -15.12 0.36 -0.05
C SER A 31 -15.25 1.52 0.94
N SER A 32 -14.67 1.38 2.15
CA SER A 32 -14.78 2.40 3.19
C SER A 32 -13.91 3.64 2.98
N GLY A 33 -12.91 3.58 2.10
CA GLY A 33 -11.87 4.61 1.96
C GLY A 33 -11.00 4.81 3.21
N ARG A 34 -11.20 4.04 4.28
CA ARG A 34 -10.59 4.27 5.62
C ARG A 34 -9.68 3.14 6.08
N SER A 35 -9.42 2.15 5.22
CA SER A 35 -8.59 1.01 5.58
C SER A 35 -7.13 1.45 5.78
N GLU A 36 -6.62 1.41 7.00
CA GLU A 36 -5.29 1.95 7.35
C GLU A 36 -4.16 1.30 6.56
N ASN A 37 -4.25 -0.01 6.29
CA ASN A 37 -3.30 -0.70 5.44
C ASN A 37 -3.27 -0.13 4.01
N ILE A 38 -4.42 0.16 3.40
CA ILE A 38 -4.53 0.77 2.06
C ILE A 38 -4.03 2.21 2.09
N LEU A 39 -4.42 2.99 3.11
CA LEU A 39 -3.94 4.37 3.26
C LEU A 39 -2.42 4.44 3.43
N CYS A 40 -1.81 3.46 4.10
CA CYS A 40 -0.36 3.33 4.21
C CYS A 40 0.26 3.05 2.82
N ARG A 41 -0.32 2.15 2.03
CA ARG A 41 0.15 1.85 0.66
C ARG A 41 0.00 3.02 -0.32
N VAL A 42 -1.11 3.77 -0.22
CA VAL A 42 -1.32 5.00 -0.98
C VAL A 42 -0.21 6.01 -0.69
N ARG A 43 0.11 6.21 0.60
CA ARG A 43 1.20 7.11 1.01
C ARG A 43 2.55 6.69 0.42
N VAL A 44 2.84 5.40 0.42
CA VAL A 44 4.08 4.86 -0.19
C VAL A 44 4.09 5.12 -1.70
N GLY A 45 3.01 4.82 -2.41
CA GLY A 45 2.88 5.10 -3.85
C GLY A 45 3.10 6.58 -4.20
N ILE A 46 2.50 7.49 -3.42
CA ILE A 46 2.70 8.94 -3.56
C ILE A 46 4.17 9.30 -3.35
N SER A 47 4.81 8.79 -2.28
CA SER A 47 6.22 9.09 -1.98
C SER A 47 7.21 8.61 -3.06
N LYS A 48 6.83 7.56 -3.81
CA LYS A 48 7.59 7.03 -4.95
C LYS A 48 7.28 7.72 -6.28
N LYS A 49 6.44 8.77 -6.26
CA LYS A 49 5.95 9.48 -7.46
C LYS A 49 5.21 8.58 -8.44
N CYS A 50 4.52 7.56 -7.91
CA CYS A 50 3.54 6.82 -8.70
C CYS A 50 2.29 7.69 -8.90
N ARG A 51 1.53 7.44 -9.96
CA ARG A 51 0.15 7.92 -10.07
C ARG A 51 -0.74 7.04 -9.22
N VAL A 52 -1.41 7.60 -8.24
CA VAL A 52 -2.35 6.85 -7.39
C VAL A 52 -3.77 7.08 -7.88
N ILE A 53 -4.48 6.00 -8.18
CA ILE A 53 -5.90 5.99 -8.50
C ILE A 53 -6.62 5.28 -7.35
N THR A 54 -7.57 5.97 -6.73
CA THR A 54 -8.38 5.42 -5.65
C THR A 54 -9.76 5.03 -6.17
N LEU A 55 -10.25 3.88 -5.72
CA LEU A 55 -11.60 3.41 -5.94
C LEU A 55 -12.22 3.15 -4.57
N SER A 56 -13.10 4.04 -4.14
CA SER A 56 -13.89 3.91 -2.92
C SER A 56 -15.37 4.12 -3.24
N GLU A 57 -16.23 3.67 -2.33
CA GLU A 57 -17.63 4.08 -2.37
C GLU A 57 -17.73 5.59 -2.03
N ILE A 58 -18.87 6.20 -2.38
CA ILE A 58 -19.18 7.61 -2.11
C ILE A 58 -19.47 7.82 -0.62
#